data_AF-A0A0Q9KFI7-F1
#
_entry.id   AF-A0A0Q9KFI7-F1
#
_cell.length_a   1.000
_cell.length_b   1.000
_cell.length_c   1.000
_cell.angle_alpha   90.00
_cell.angle_beta   90.00
_cell.angle_gamma   90.00
#
_symmetry.space_group_name_H-M   'P 1'
#
loop_
_entity.id
_entity.type
_entity.pdbx_description
1 polymer ?
#
loop_
_entity_poly.entity_id
_entity_poly.type
_entity_poly.pdbx_seq_one_letter_code
_entity_poly.pdbx_strand_id
1 'polypeptide(L)' 'MSVFMGFLKEIEELGLSAELLSRINPLVPDHMYREECYYLLKLSESGEIPSPPCDPTARRLE' A
#
# COMPACT_ATOMS: atom_id res chain seq x y z
N MET A 1 1.62 -11.17 -3.00
CA MET A 1 1.41 -9.96 -2.17
C MET A 1 1.91 -8.68 -2.84
N SER A 2 3.04 -8.70 -3.54
CA SER A 2 3.48 -7.56 -4.39
C SER A 2 2.41 -7.07 -5.39
N VAL A 3 1.60 -7.99 -5.94
CA VAL A 3 0.50 -7.66 -6.87
C VAL A 3 -0.55 -6.77 -6.21
N PHE A 4 -0.94 -7.04 -4.96
CA PHE A 4 -1.95 -6.25 -4.27
C PHE A 4 -1.42 -4.86 -3.92
N MET A 5 -0.19 -4.77 -3.42
CA MET A 5 0.48 -3.49 -3.20
C MET A 5 0.63 -2.66 -4.50
N GLY A 6 0.90 -3.32 -5.63
CA GLY A 6 0.92 -2.69 -6.95
C GLY A 6 -0.44 -2.16 -7.36
N PHE A 7 -1.50 -2.95 -7.15
CA PHE A 7 -2.88 -2.53 -7.39
C PHE A 7 -3.28 -1.32 -6.54
N LEU A 8 -2.90 -1.28 -5.25
CA LEU A 8 -3.19 -0.14 -4.38
C LEU A 8 -2.52 1.15 -4.87
N LYS A 9 -1.28 1.06 -5.37
CA LYS A 9 -0.60 2.19 -6.02
C LYS A 9 -1.31 2.64 -7.29
N GLU A 10 -1.79 1.71 -8.10
CA GLU A 10 -2.57 2.06 -9.29
C GLU A 10 -3.88 2.78 -8.92
N ILE A 11 -4.59 2.32 -7.89
CA ILE A 11 -5.81 2.99 -7.39
C ILE A 11 -5.50 4.38 -6.84
N GLU A 12 -4.38 4.55 -6.13
CA GLU A 12 -3.92 5.86 -5.65
C GLU A 12 -3.69 6.82 -6.83
N GLU A 13 -2.90 6.40 -7.82
CA GLU A 13 -2.60 7.20 -9.02
C GLU A 13 -3.86 7.54 -9.81
N LEU A 14 -4.76 6.58 -10.05
CA LEU A 14 -6.03 6.84 -10.74
C LEU A 14 -6.95 7.80 -9.94
N GLY A 15 -6.85 7.78 -8.61
CA GLY A 15 -7.53 8.73 -7.73
C GLY A 15 -6.97 10.15 -7.86
N LEU A 16 -5.64 10.28 -7.87
CA LEU A 16 -4.92 11.55 -8.03
C LEU A 16 -5.08 12.15 -9.44
N SER A 17 -5.17 11.30 -10.47
CA SER A 17 -5.41 11.73 -11.87
C SER A 17 -6.88 12.03 -12.18
N ALA A 18 -7.80 11.82 -11.22
CA ALA A 18 -9.25 11.93 -11.39
C ALA A 18 -9.84 11.00 -12.47
N GLU A 19 -9.15 9.90 -12.79
CA GLU A 19 -9.60 8.86 -13.73
C GLU A 19 -10.45 7.78 -13.04
N LEU A 20 -10.38 7.69 -11.71
CA LEU A 20 -11.14 6.74 -10.91
C LEU A 20 -12.50 7.29 -10.46
N LEU A 21 -13.59 6.70 -10.98
CA LEU A 21 -14.93 6.90 -10.42
C LEU A 21 -15.13 6.01 -9.19
N SER A 22 -14.97 6.57 -7.99
CA SER A 22 -15.21 5.84 -6.75
C SER A 22 -15.77 6.73 -5.62
N ARG A 23 -16.09 6.10 -4.48
CA ARG A 23 -16.39 6.78 -3.21
C ARG A 23 -15.24 6.63 -2.20
N ILE A 24 -14.09 6.13 -2.65
CA ILE A 24 -12.94 5.87 -1.79
C ILE A 24 -12.27 7.20 -1.50
N ASN A 25 -11.97 7.47 -0.22
CA ASN A 25 -11.20 8.65 0.16
C ASN A 25 -9.77 8.53 -0.40
N PRO A 26 -9.18 9.59 -0.97
CA PRO A 26 -7.83 9.54 -1.57
C PRO A 26 -6.74 8.95 -0.67
N LEU A 27 -6.88 9.04 0.66
CA LEU A 27 -5.90 8.54 1.62
C LEU A 27 -6.07 7.04 1.97
N VAL A 28 -7.12 6.38 1.49
CA VAL A 28 -7.40 4.97 1.79
C VAL A 28 -6.44 4.02 1.06
N PRO A 29 -6.12 4.20 -0.23
CA PRO A 29 -5.13 3.37 -0.91
C PRO A 29 -3.75 3.40 -0.23
N ASP A 30 -3.25 4.59 0.15
CA ASP A 30 -2.03 4.76 0.96
C ASP A 30 -2.12 4.00 2.30
N HIS A 31 -3.24 4.15 3.01
CA HIS A 31 -3.45 3.48 4.29
C HIS A 31 -3.38 1.95 4.14
N MET A 32 -4.11 1.39 3.18
CA MET A 32 -4.11 -0.06 2.90
C MET A 32 -2.73 -0.55 2.48
N TYR A 33 -1.98 0.25 1.71
CA TYR A 33 -0.63 -0.11 1.29
C TYR A 33 0.31 -0.22 2.48
N ARG A 34 0.24 0.72 3.43
CA ARG A 34 1.05 0.69 4.65
C ARG A 34 0.69 -0.47 5.57
N GLU A 35 -0.59 -0.83 5.66
CA GLU A 35 -1.03 -2.02 6.41
C GLU A 35 -0.52 -3.32 5.78
N GLU A 36 -0.62 -3.47 4.46
CA GLU A 36 -0.08 -4.63 3.74
C GLU A 36 1.45 -4.70 3.87
N CYS A 37 2.15 -3.56 3.79
CA CYS A 37 3.58 -3.48 4.02
C CYS A 37 3.96 -3.95 5.45
N TYR A 38 3.19 -3.53 6.46
CA TYR A 38 3.39 -3.97 7.85
C TYR A 38 3.15 -5.47 8.00
N TYR A 39 2.10 -6.00 7.37
CA TYR A 39 1.83 -7.44 7.38
C TYR A 39 3.00 -8.24 6.78
N LEU A 40 3.53 -7.81 5.63
CA LEU A 40 4.71 -8.42 5.03
C LEU A 40 5.94 -8.34 5.91
N LEU A 41 6.14 -7.21 6.61
CA LEU A 41 7.23 -7.08 7.57
C LEU A 41 7.08 -8.15 8.68
N LYS A 42 5.86 -8.38 9.19
CA LYS A 42 5.62 -9.42 10.20
C LYS A 42 5.83 -10.84 9.69
N LEU A 43 5.45 -11.13 8.45
CA LEU A 43 5.79 -12.40 7.81
C LEU A 43 7.30 -12.60 7.63
N SER A 44 8.03 -11.52 7.36
CA SER A 44 9.49 -11.60 7.26
C SER A 44 10.15 -11.81 8.62
N GLU A 45 9.70 -11.10 9.65
CA GLU A 45 10.15 -11.30 11.04
C GLU A 45 9.88 -12.73 11.55
N SER A 46 8.81 -13.39 11.08
CA SER A 46 8.53 -14.80 11.39
C SER A 46 9.33 -15.80 10.54
N GLY A 47 10.15 -15.33 9.59
CA GLY A 47 11.00 -16.18 8.74
C GLY A 47 10.31 -16.82 7.54
N GLU A 48 9.06 -16.44 7.24
CA GLU A 48 8.27 -17.01 6.13
C GLU A 48 8.68 -16.43 4.78
N ILE A 49 9.13 -15.17 4.76
CA ILE A 49 9.55 -14.47 3.53
C ILE A 49 10.78 -13.56 3.76
N PRO A 50 11.52 -13.18 2.70
CA PRO A 50 12.52 -12.12 2.80
C PRO A 50 11.90 -10.77 3.18
N SER A 51 12.74 -9.86 3.70
CA SER A 51 12.30 -8.51 4.08
C SER A 51 11.66 -7.79 2.88
N PRO A 52 10.44 -7.23 3.04
CA PRO A 52 9.78 -6.53 1.94
C PRO A 52 10.50 -5.21 1.62
N PRO A 53 10.53 -4.77 0.35
CA PRO A 53 11.13 -3.49 -0.05
C PRO A 53 10.14 -2.33 0.14
N CYS A 54 9.63 -2.13 1.35
CA CYS A 54 8.67 -1.07 1.68
C CYS A 54 8.85 -0.60 3.14
N ASP A 55 8.40 0.62 3.45
CA ASP A 55 8.40 1.18 4.80
C ASP A 55 6.96 1.50 5.24
N PRO A 56 6.40 0.77 6.25
CA PRO A 56 5.04 1.02 6.71
C PRO A 56 4.91 2.30 7.54
N THR A 57 6.02 2.90 7.96
CA THR A 57 6.10 4.15 8.75
C THR A 57 6.44 5.37 7.92
N ALA A 58 6.53 5.21 6.59
CA ALA A 58 6.77 6.30 5.67
C ALA A 58 5.76 7.44 5.89
N ARG A 59 6.24 8.68 5.77
CA ARG A 59 5.39 9.87 5.93
C ARG A 59 4.28 9.83 4.88
N ARG A 60 3.03 10.03 5.33
CA ARG A 60 1.89 10.25 4.44
C ARG A 60 2.11 11.54 3.64
N LEU A 61 1.95 11.45 2.33
CA LEU A 61 1.84 12.62 1.46
C LEU A 61 0.38 13.07 1.54
N GLU A 62 0.15 14.31 1.97
CA GLU A 62 -1.17 14.95 2.07
C GLU A 62 -1.41 15.88 0.88
#